data_AF-A0A538SES9-F1
#
_entry.id   AF-A0A538SES9-F1
#
_cell.length_a   1.000
_cell.length_b   1.000
_cell.length_c   1.000
_cell.angle_alpha   90.00
_cell.angle_beta   90.00
_cell.angle_gamma   90.00
#
_symmetry.space_group_name_H-M   'P 1'
#
loop_
_entity.id
_entity.type
_entity.pdbx_description
1 polymer ?
#
loop_
_entity_poly.entity_id
_entity_poly.type
_entity_poly.pdbx_seq_one_letter_code
_entity_poly.pdbx_strand_id
1 'polypeptide(L)'
;VVERALERGEAIYGVTTGFGDLKDKRIPSDQVRTLQLNLLRSHAAGVGAVAPRDVVRAMLLLRAASLAQGYSGCRPDLVDALVAMLEQDVTPIVPLEGSVGASGDLAPLAHLGLVLVGEGEAWLGVRRMPAGLALRGAGLQP
;
A
#
# COMPACT_ATOMS: atom_id res chain seq x y z
N VAL A 1 -15.04 -7.74 -11.29
CA VAL A 1 -16.15 -7.57 -10.30
C VAL A 1 -16.33 -6.11 -9.94
N VAL A 2 -15.28 -5.47 -9.39
CA VAL A 2 -15.31 -4.04 -9.00
C VAL A 2 -15.72 -3.13 -10.15
N GLU A 3 -15.09 -3.24 -11.31
CA GLU A 3 -15.42 -2.42 -12.51
C GLU A 3 -16.91 -2.48 -12.87
N ARG A 4 -17.50 -3.68 -12.94
CA ARG A 4 -18.93 -3.85 -13.21
C ARG A 4 -19.82 -3.24 -12.14
N ALA A 5 -19.39 -3.25 -10.87
CA ALA A 5 -20.15 -2.63 -9.78
C ALA A 5 -20.07 -1.09 -9.85
N LEU A 6 -18.93 -0.54 -10.30
CA LEU A 6 -18.76 0.89 -10.60
C LEU A 6 -19.67 1.33 -11.75
N GLU A 7 -19.72 0.56 -12.84
CA GLU A 7 -20.61 0.83 -13.98
C GLU A 7 -22.09 0.88 -13.59
N ARG A 8 -22.48 0.10 -12.56
CA ARG A 8 -23.84 0.09 -12.01
C ARG A 8 -24.11 1.17 -10.96
N GLY A 9 -23.11 2.01 -10.62
CA GLY A 9 -23.25 3.08 -9.63
C GLY A 9 -23.37 2.61 -8.18
N GLU A 10 -22.95 1.37 -7.88
CA GLU A 10 -23.05 0.79 -6.55
C GLU A 10 -22.19 1.55 -5.53
N ALA A 11 -22.69 1.64 -4.29
CA ALA A 11 -21.91 2.15 -3.17
C ALA A 11 -21.02 1.03 -2.62
N ILE A 12 -19.71 1.22 -2.73
CA ILE A 12 -18.71 0.22 -2.34
C ILE A 12 -17.73 0.90 -1.38
N TYR A 13 -17.67 0.37 -0.15
CA TYR A 13 -16.81 0.89 0.90
C TYR A 13 -15.35 1.01 0.43
N GLY A 14 -14.79 2.20 0.55
CA GLY A 14 -13.40 2.49 0.19
C GLY A 14 -13.08 2.51 -1.31
N VAL A 15 -14.08 2.33 -2.17
CA VAL A 15 -13.93 2.48 -3.63
C VAL A 15 -14.74 3.69 -4.12
N THR A 16 -16.05 3.73 -3.82
CA THR A 16 -16.94 4.84 -4.19
C THR A 16 -17.47 5.59 -2.96
N THR A 17 -17.08 5.17 -1.76
CA THR A 17 -17.39 5.87 -0.50
C THR A 17 -16.13 6.10 0.33
N GLY A 18 -16.26 6.92 1.39
CA GLY A 18 -15.18 7.17 2.34
C GLY A 18 -14.87 5.98 3.25
N PHE A 19 -14.07 6.24 4.29
CA PHE A 19 -13.54 5.24 5.23
C PHE A 19 -13.91 5.61 6.67
N GLY A 20 -14.02 4.61 7.55
CA GLY A 20 -14.34 4.84 8.97
C GLY A 20 -15.65 5.62 9.12
N ASP A 21 -15.59 6.76 9.82
CA ASP A 21 -16.74 7.65 10.02
C ASP A 21 -17.32 8.23 8.72
N LEU A 22 -16.55 8.25 7.64
CA LEU A 22 -16.97 8.76 6.34
C LEU A 22 -17.50 7.68 5.40
N LYS A 23 -17.73 6.45 5.89
CA LYS A 23 -18.20 5.30 5.09
C LYS A 23 -19.49 5.55 4.30
N ASP A 24 -20.35 6.44 4.79
CA ASP A 24 -21.65 6.77 4.17
C ASP A 24 -21.57 7.94 3.18
N LYS A 25 -20.39 8.56 3.01
CA LYS A 25 -20.17 9.66 2.06
C LYS A 25 -19.72 9.10 0.72
N ARG A 26 -20.51 9.36 -0.34
CA ARG A 26 -20.10 9.06 -1.72
C ARG A 26 -18.96 9.99 -2.16
N ILE A 27 -18.02 9.41 -2.89
CA ILE A 27 -16.84 10.10 -3.41
C ILE A 27 -17.01 10.25 -4.93
N PRO A 28 -16.88 11.47 -5.47
CA PRO A 28 -16.86 11.70 -6.91
C PRO A 28 -15.74 10.90 -7.59
N SER A 29 -16.01 10.36 -8.78
CA SER A 29 -15.07 9.48 -9.50
C SER A 29 -13.72 10.15 -9.81
N ASP A 30 -13.73 11.45 -10.09
CA ASP A 30 -12.55 12.29 -10.32
C ASP A 30 -11.70 12.50 -9.06
N GLN A 31 -12.27 12.29 -7.87
CA GLN A 31 -11.58 12.43 -6.59
C GLN A 31 -11.04 11.11 -6.03
N VAL A 32 -11.46 9.95 -6.57
CA VAL A 32 -11.08 8.63 -6.05
C VAL A 32 -9.56 8.47 -6.01
N ARG A 33 -8.83 8.87 -7.06
CA ARG A 33 -7.37 8.76 -7.09
C ARG A 33 -6.71 9.57 -5.98
N THR A 34 -7.17 10.81 -5.78
CA THR A 34 -6.68 11.70 -4.73
C THR A 34 -6.99 11.14 -3.34
N LEU A 35 -8.17 10.56 -3.15
CA LEU A 35 -8.55 9.90 -1.91
C LEU A 35 -7.60 8.74 -1.59
N GLN A 36 -7.33 7.83 -2.54
CA GLN A 36 -6.44 6.69 -2.31
C GLN A 36 -5.03 7.15 -1.89
N LEU A 37 -4.48 8.18 -2.53
CA LEU A 37 -3.17 8.73 -2.15
C LEU A 37 -3.19 9.37 -0.76
N ASN A 38 -4.24 10.15 -0.45
CA ASN A 38 -4.39 10.78 0.85
C ASN A 38 -4.56 9.76 1.98
N LEU A 39 -5.18 8.61 1.72
CA LEU A 39 -5.26 7.53 2.72
C LEU A 39 -3.90 6.96 3.06
N LEU A 40 -3.07 6.67 2.05
CA LEU A 40 -1.70 6.19 2.30
C LEU A 40 -0.94 7.19 3.17
N ARG A 41 -1.00 8.48 2.82
CA ARG A 41 -0.32 9.54 3.55
C ARG A 41 -0.85 9.72 4.98
N SER A 42 -2.17 9.68 5.18
CA SER A 42 -2.76 9.87 6.50
C SER A 42 -2.59 8.66 7.42
N HIS A 43 -2.51 7.46 6.85
CA HIS A 43 -2.38 6.22 7.63
C HIS A 43 -0.93 5.81 7.85
N ALA A 44 0.05 6.36 7.12
CA ALA A 44 1.48 6.16 7.35
C ALA A 44 1.98 6.89 8.62
N ALA A 45 1.29 6.69 9.74
CA ALA A 45 1.50 7.31 11.03
C ALA A 45 2.25 6.40 12.02
N GLY A 46 2.89 5.33 11.53
CA GLY A 46 3.75 4.48 12.35
C GLY A 46 4.95 5.27 12.91
N VAL A 47 5.39 4.89 14.10
CA VAL A 47 6.49 5.56 14.85
C VAL A 47 7.48 4.55 15.43
N GLY A 48 8.51 5.05 16.10
CA GLY A 48 9.49 4.23 16.82
C GLY A 48 10.61 3.69 15.93
N ALA A 49 11.22 2.60 16.39
CA ALA A 49 12.33 1.97 15.68
C ALA A 49 11.89 1.40 14.33
N VAL A 50 12.81 1.33 13.37
CA VAL A 50 12.54 0.69 12.07
C VAL A 50 12.45 -0.82 12.28
N ALA A 51 11.39 -1.43 11.75
CA ALA A 51 11.17 -2.85 11.78
C ALA A 51 12.33 -3.60 11.08
N PRO A 52 12.71 -4.80 11.59
CA PRO A 52 13.72 -5.62 10.94
C PRO A 52 13.42 -5.90 9.47
N ARG A 53 14.45 -5.89 8.63
CA ARG A 53 14.30 -5.97 7.16
C ARG A 53 13.63 -7.27 6.71
N ASP A 54 13.98 -8.37 7.34
CA ASP A 54 13.39 -9.70 7.11
C ASP A 54 11.90 -9.73 7.47
N VAL A 55 11.48 -9.07 8.55
CA VAL A 55 10.07 -8.91 8.93
C VAL A 55 9.31 -8.11 7.88
N VAL A 56 9.88 -6.99 7.39
CA VAL A 56 9.25 -6.19 6.32
C VAL A 56 9.18 -6.99 5.01
N ARG A 57 10.21 -7.76 4.66
CA ARG A 57 10.17 -8.65 3.48
C ARG A 57 9.09 -9.74 3.63
N ALA A 58 8.92 -10.31 4.82
CA ALA A 58 7.81 -11.24 5.09
C ALA A 58 6.45 -10.55 4.93
N MET A 59 6.31 -9.30 5.39
CA MET A 59 5.10 -8.50 5.17
C MET A 59 4.78 -8.30 3.69
N LEU A 60 5.77 -8.00 2.83
CA LEU A 60 5.57 -7.93 1.38
C LEU A 60 5.03 -9.25 0.82
N LEU A 61 5.67 -10.36 1.18
CA LEU A 61 5.31 -11.69 0.68
C LEU A 61 3.89 -12.07 1.08
N LEU A 62 3.55 -11.90 2.37
CA LEU A 62 2.21 -12.20 2.88
C LEU A 62 1.15 -11.31 2.24
N ARG A 63 1.49 -10.04 1.98
CA ARG A 63 0.57 -9.13 1.29
C ARG A 63 0.34 -9.55 -0.15
N ALA A 64 1.40 -9.88 -0.89
CA ALA A 64 1.28 -10.38 -2.26
C ALA A 64 0.43 -11.66 -2.31
N ALA A 65 0.72 -12.63 -1.43
CA ALA A 65 -0.01 -13.90 -1.34
C ALA A 65 -1.50 -13.70 -1.01
N SER A 66 -1.83 -12.76 -0.11
CA SER A 66 -3.21 -12.43 0.25
C SER A 66 -3.97 -11.79 -0.92
N LEU A 67 -3.35 -10.83 -1.62
CA LEU A 67 -3.96 -10.19 -2.79
C LEU A 67 -4.16 -11.17 -3.95
N ALA A 68 -3.23 -12.10 -4.14
CA ALA A 68 -3.29 -13.12 -5.19
C ALA A 68 -4.47 -14.10 -5.04
N GLN A 69 -5.13 -14.17 -3.88
CA GLN A 69 -6.34 -14.98 -3.69
C GLN A 69 -7.55 -14.47 -4.49
N GLY A 70 -7.50 -13.25 -5.03
CA GLY A 70 -8.53 -12.73 -5.95
C GLY A 70 -9.77 -12.12 -5.28
N TYR A 71 -9.78 -12.00 -3.95
CA TYR A 71 -10.91 -11.43 -3.20
C TYR A 71 -10.79 -9.92 -2.93
N SER A 72 -9.63 -9.31 -3.21
CA SER A 72 -9.34 -7.92 -2.81
C SER A 72 -9.72 -6.85 -3.83
N GLY A 73 -10.04 -7.23 -5.07
CA GLY A 73 -10.46 -6.29 -6.11
C GLY A 73 -9.37 -5.32 -6.59
N CYS A 74 -8.10 -5.59 -6.29
CA CYS A 74 -6.97 -4.85 -6.85
C CYS A 74 -6.62 -5.35 -8.25
N ARG A 75 -5.85 -4.56 -8.98
CA ARG A 75 -5.28 -4.97 -10.27
C ARG A 75 -4.18 -6.04 -10.05
N PRO A 76 -3.97 -6.97 -10.99
CA PRO A 76 -2.91 -7.98 -10.88
C PRO A 76 -1.49 -7.40 -10.83
N ASP A 77 -1.27 -6.29 -11.54
CA ASP A 77 0.02 -5.57 -11.57
C ASP A 77 0.53 -5.18 -10.17
N LEU A 78 -0.37 -4.98 -9.20
CA LEU A 78 0.00 -4.71 -7.80
C LEU A 78 0.66 -5.91 -7.13
N VAL A 79 0.20 -7.13 -7.43
CA VAL A 79 0.83 -8.36 -6.92
C VAL A 79 2.21 -8.51 -7.53
N ASP A 80 2.32 -8.29 -8.85
CA ASP A 80 3.59 -8.35 -9.58
C ASP A 80 4.59 -7.32 -9.04
N ALA A 81 4.14 -6.10 -8.74
CA ALA A 81 4.99 -5.06 -8.15
C ALA A 81 5.54 -5.46 -6.78
N LEU A 82 4.73 -6.07 -5.91
CA LEU A 82 5.17 -6.56 -4.60
C LEU A 82 6.21 -7.68 -4.73
N VAL A 83 6.00 -8.60 -5.67
CA VAL A 83 6.96 -9.69 -5.95
C VAL A 83 8.25 -9.12 -6.52
N ALA A 84 8.16 -8.19 -7.48
CA ALA A 84 9.33 -7.53 -8.06
C ALA A 84 10.15 -6.76 -7.03
N MET A 85 9.51 -6.08 -6.07
CA MET A 85 10.22 -5.45 -4.95
C MET A 85 11.03 -6.47 -4.12
N LEU A 86 10.48 -7.66 -3.87
CA LEU A 86 11.19 -8.73 -3.16
C LEU A 86 12.39 -9.26 -3.92
N GLU A 87 12.23 -9.47 -5.23
CA GLU A 87 13.25 -9.97 -6.16
C GLU A 87 14.39 -8.97 -6.37
N GLN A 88 14.05 -7.68 -6.51
CA GLN A 88 15.02 -6.60 -6.73
C GLN A 88 15.55 -5.99 -5.44
N ASP A 89 15.26 -6.63 -4.30
CA ASP A 89 15.75 -6.26 -2.97
C ASP A 89 15.39 -4.83 -2.52
N VAL A 90 14.21 -4.37 -2.94
CA VAL A 90 13.56 -3.13 -2.49
C VAL A 90 12.73 -3.43 -1.23
N THR A 91 13.13 -2.89 -0.09
CA THR A 91 12.42 -3.11 1.19
C THR A 91 11.98 -1.76 1.79
N PRO A 92 10.67 -1.50 1.96
CA PRO A 92 10.18 -0.28 2.60
C PRO A 92 10.79 -0.01 3.98
N ILE A 93 10.97 1.26 4.34
CA ILE A 93 11.23 1.64 5.73
C ILE A 93 9.90 1.68 6.46
N VAL A 94 9.73 0.79 7.45
CA VAL A 94 8.49 0.65 8.20
C VAL A 94 8.79 0.81 9.68
N PRO A 95 8.20 1.81 10.37
CA PRO A 95 8.29 1.92 11.83
C PRO A 95 7.55 0.76 12.53
N LEU A 96 8.06 0.32 13.68
CA LEU A 96 7.58 -0.87 14.40
C LEU A 96 6.30 -0.63 15.21
N GLU A 97 6.02 0.62 15.59
CA GLU A 97 4.89 0.97 16.46
C GLU A 97 3.80 1.74 15.70
N GLY A 98 2.56 1.67 16.17
CA GLY A 98 1.42 2.45 15.66
C GLY A 98 0.23 1.63 15.17
N SER A 99 0.42 0.34 14.87
CA SER A 99 -0.70 -0.58 14.65
C SER A 99 -1.26 -1.09 15.99
N VAL A 100 -2.58 -1.24 16.06
CA VAL A 100 -3.30 -1.92 17.16
C VAL A 100 -3.93 -3.25 16.72
N GLY A 101 -3.74 -3.66 15.46
CA GLY A 101 -4.24 -4.91 14.90
C GLY A 101 -5.77 -5.05 14.77
N ALA A 102 -6.56 -4.11 15.29
CA ALA A 102 -8.02 -4.23 15.36
C ALA A 102 -8.74 -4.22 13.99
N SER A 103 -8.24 -3.43 13.04
CA SER A 103 -8.79 -3.30 11.68
C SER A 103 -7.77 -3.71 10.62
N GLY A 104 -6.81 -4.55 11.01
CA GLY A 104 -5.60 -4.84 10.25
C GLY A 104 -4.46 -3.85 10.52
N ASP A 105 -3.29 -4.14 9.97
CA ASP A 105 -2.05 -3.40 10.19
C ASP A 105 -1.93 -2.16 9.30
N LEU A 106 -2.87 -1.22 9.46
CA LEU A 106 -3.02 -0.06 8.59
C LEU A 106 -1.76 0.79 8.50
N ALA A 107 -1.14 1.12 9.63
CA ALA A 107 0.04 1.98 9.67
C ALA A 107 1.26 1.40 8.92
N PRO A 108 1.72 0.17 9.21
CA PRO A 108 2.85 -0.39 8.47
C PRO A 108 2.52 -0.70 7.00
N LEU A 109 1.28 -1.09 6.68
CA LEU A 109 0.88 -1.32 5.29
C LEU A 109 0.76 -0.01 4.49
N ALA A 110 0.42 1.11 5.14
CA ALA A 110 0.42 2.42 4.50
C ALA A 110 1.85 2.88 4.17
N HIS A 111 2.83 2.63 5.03
CA HIS A 111 4.26 2.86 4.73
C HIS A 111 4.72 2.06 3.52
N LEU A 112 4.33 0.79 3.40
CA LEU A 112 4.56 0.00 2.19
C LEU A 112 3.88 0.61 0.96
N GLY A 113 2.61 1.03 1.10
CA GLY A 113 1.83 1.60 0.00
C GLY A 113 2.42 2.91 -0.52
N LEU A 114 2.97 3.75 0.34
CA LEU A 114 3.69 4.96 -0.06
C LEU A 114 4.88 4.62 -0.96
N VAL A 115 5.65 3.57 -0.62
CA VAL A 115 6.80 3.15 -1.44
C VAL A 115 6.35 2.76 -2.84
N LEU A 116 5.25 2.01 -2.97
CA LEU A 116 4.70 1.61 -4.28
C LEU A 116 4.36 2.81 -5.16
N VAL A 117 3.93 3.94 -4.60
CA VAL A 117 3.66 5.18 -5.35
C VAL A 117 4.86 6.14 -5.40
N GLY A 118 6.04 5.69 -4.96
CA GLY A 118 7.29 6.43 -5.02
C GLY A 118 7.51 7.42 -3.88
N GLU A 119 6.65 7.41 -2.85
CA GLU A 119 6.74 8.25 -1.65
C GLU A 119 7.37 7.49 -0.46
N GLY A 120 7.88 8.22 0.52
CA GLY A 120 8.58 7.64 1.67
C GLY A 120 10.00 7.18 1.33
N GLU A 121 10.47 6.15 2.05
CA GLU A 121 11.84 5.65 1.95
C GLU A 121 11.86 4.12 1.86
N ALA A 122 12.89 3.59 1.21
CA ALA A 122 13.14 2.16 1.10
C ALA A 122 14.64 1.87 1.13
N TRP A 123 14.98 0.65 1.55
CA TRP A 123 16.26 0.03 1.27
C TRP A 123 16.28 -0.48 -0.17
N LEU A 124 17.37 -0.24 -0.90
CA LEU A 124 17.77 -1.00 -2.07
C LEU A 124 19.10 -1.68 -1.75
N GLY A 125 19.07 -3.00 -1.53
CA GLY A 125 20.20 -3.68 -0.90
C GLY A 125 20.43 -3.14 0.52
N VAL A 126 21.66 -2.69 0.77
CA VAL A 126 22.06 -2.11 2.07
C VAL A 126 21.87 -0.59 2.16
N ARG A 127 21.37 0.06 1.09
CA ARG A 127 21.29 1.52 1.01
C ARG A 127 19.86 2.02 1.22
N ARG A 128 19.62 2.79 2.28
CA ARG A 128 18.38 3.53 2.49
C ARG A 128 18.36 4.78 1.63
N MET A 129 17.25 5.02 0.94
CA MET A 129 17.07 6.18 0.08
C MET A 129 15.57 6.48 -0.13
N PRO A 130 15.22 7.64 -0.70
CA PRO A 130 13.85 7.93 -1.11
C PRO A 130 13.27 6.83 -2.01
N ALA A 131 12.01 6.45 -1.78
CA ALA A 131 11.37 5.31 -2.42
C ALA A 131 11.41 5.38 -3.96
N GLY A 132 11.09 6.54 -4.53
CA GLY A 132 11.17 6.72 -5.99
C GLY A 132 12.57 6.50 -6.56
N LEU A 133 13.64 6.77 -5.81
CA LEU A 133 15.02 6.46 -6.23
C LEU A 133 15.32 4.98 -6.09
N ALA A 134 14.87 4.33 -5.02
CA ALA A 134 15.02 2.90 -4.82
C ALA A 134 14.33 2.09 -5.94
N LEU A 135 13.07 2.42 -6.25
CA LEU A 135 12.32 1.78 -7.34
C LEU A 135 13.03 1.95 -8.68
N ARG A 136 13.40 3.17 -9.06
CA ARG A 136 14.12 3.42 -10.31
C ARG A 136 15.47 2.72 -10.37
N GLY A 137 16.20 2.70 -9.25
CA GLY A 137 17.48 2.00 -9.14
C GLY A 137 17.35 0.48 -9.30
N ALA A 138 16.18 -0.08 -8.99
CA ALA A 138 15.79 -1.46 -9.19
C ALA A 138 15.13 -1.73 -10.57
N GLY A 139 15.02 -0.73 -11.44
CA GLY A 139 14.31 -0.85 -12.73
C GLY A 139 12.78 -0.93 -12.61
N LEU A 140 12.22 -0.56 -11.46
CA LEU A 140 10.78 -0.57 -11.19
C LEU A 140 10.18 0.83 -11.36
N GLN A 141 8.90 0.88 -11.73
CA GLN A 141 8.13 2.12 -11.84
C GLN A 141 7.13 2.21 -10.68
N PRO A 142 6.91 3.41 -10.12
CA PRO A 142 5.79 3.67 -9.22
C PRO A 142 4.43 3.70 -9.94
#